data_AF-F4RRI2-F1
#
_entry.id   AF-F4RRI2-F1
#
_cell.length_a   1.000
_cell.length_b   1.000
_cell.length_c   1.000
_cell.angle_alpha   90.00
_cell.angle_beta   90.00
_cell.angle_gamma   90.00
#
_symmetry.space_group_name_H-M   'P 1'
#
loop_
_entity.id
_entity.type
_entity.pdbx_description
1 polymer ?
#
loop_
_entity_poly.entity_id
_entity_poly.type
_entity_poly.pdbx_seq_one_letter_code
_entity_poly.pdbx_strand_id
1 'polypeptide(L)'
;MSESETEWPSDYFKGSDSEEEGSETHDKDDDGYDSKWSAIAREQDLELRKGQSLSENHKDEDEPTGPSSQTSKNSNSNSNSSSQRKKHGKKGKKTFGLPFDRPGFQTFIDHGTTLDAEGYPLLPNGSTVFVKQPNRTYTNWCSFGFSSTTSGGGKKEGFDWRTVRFTCLGVTMCNNRDCDFLGAPPTSNSKRAEWETKSHKCPAAMCPDYLRLVPCVGTICRVDEHLPSGWVIVRHSGIHKHPWPRRSKPDKLALATFALKVVENPDLGPLQHKVGQAPAGKTAITTSTDIHPALSNLHRLGYYRRILLVQHGIIPVEATALY
;
A
#
# COMPACT_ATOMS: atom_id res chain seq x y z
N MET A 1 31.13 15.74 17.00
CA MET A 1 30.43 14.46 16.75
C MET A 1 29.12 14.53 17.48
N SER A 2 28.03 14.69 16.73
CA SER A 2 26.65 14.74 17.22
C SER A 2 25.77 14.56 15.99
N GLU A 3 25.38 13.33 15.73
CA GLU A 3 24.47 13.01 14.62
C GLU A 3 23.06 13.46 15.04
N SER A 4 22.46 14.36 14.27
CA SER A 4 21.09 14.81 14.49
C SER A 4 20.15 13.95 13.64
N GLU A 5 19.39 13.07 14.29
CA GLU A 5 18.33 12.30 13.65
C GLU A 5 17.20 13.24 13.22
N THR A 6 17.01 13.41 11.91
CA THR A 6 15.91 14.22 11.36
C THR A 6 14.66 13.36 11.21
N GLU A 7 13.68 13.53 12.11
CA GLU A 7 12.34 12.99 11.94
C GLU A 7 11.60 13.66 10.76
N TRP A 8 10.81 12.88 10.02
CA TRP A 8 10.17 13.30 8.77
C TRP A 8 8.65 13.54 8.94
N PRO A 9 8.11 14.74 8.66
CA PRO A 9 6.68 15.02 8.79
C PRO A 9 5.83 14.38 7.67
N SER A 10 4.73 13.70 8.03
CA SER A 10 3.90 12.90 7.10
C SER A 10 2.84 13.68 6.28
N ASP A 11 2.92 15.00 6.22
CA ASP A 11 1.72 15.84 6.33
C ASP A 11 1.36 16.72 5.11
N TYR A 12 1.71 16.34 3.87
CA TYR A 12 1.47 17.22 2.71
C TYR A 12 1.04 16.58 1.36
N PHE A 13 0.19 15.54 1.39
CA PHE A 13 -0.55 15.09 0.20
C PHE A 13 -2.04 15.45 0.27
N LYS A 14 -2.41 16.57 -0.37
CA LYS A 14 -3.79 16.89 -0.80
C LYS A 14 -3.74 17.32 -2.27
N GLY A 15 -4.50 16.65 -3.13
CA GLY A 15 -4.75 17.08 -4.50
C GLY A 15 -5.94 18.02 -4.58
N SER A 16 -6.00 18.82 -5.65
CA SER A 16 -7.10 19.74 -5.96
C SER A 16 -7.48 19.61 -7.43
N ASP A 17 -8.77 19.53 -7.72
CA ASP A 17 -9.34 19.34 -9.05
C ASP A 17 -9.35 20.64 -9.89
N SER A 18 -9.11 20.51 -11.20
CA SER A 18 -9.69 21.38 -12.24
C SER A 18 -9.52 20.76 -13.62
N GLU A 19 -10.59 20.76 -14.42
CA GLU A 19 -10.63 20.24 -15.80
C GLU A 19 -10.40 21.38 -16.80
N GLU A 20 -9.67 21.15 -17.91
CA GLU A 20 -10.13 21.50 -19.27
C GLU A 20 -9.24 20.87 -20.38
N GLU A 21 -9.57 21.16 -21.64
CA GLU A 21 -9.40 20.26 -22.78
C GLU A 21 -8.07 20.38 -23.55
N GLY A 22 -7.55 19.21 -23.99
CA GLY A 22 -6.41 19.10 -24.90
C GLY A 22 -6.27 17.66 -25.40
N SER A 23 -6.40 17.44 -26.71
CA SER A 23 -6.65 16.10 -27.27
C SER A 23 -5.40 15.21 -27.39
N GLU A 24 -5.19 14.32 -26.43
CA GLU A 24 -4.57 13.01 -26.65
C GLU A 24 -5.07 12.02 -25.58
N THR A 25 -5.42 10.78 -25.97
CA THR A 25 -6.13 9.85 -25.08
C THR A 25 -5.25 9.33 -23.95
N HIS A 26 -5.38 9.94 -22.78
CA HIS A 26 -4.68 9.56 -21.55
C HIS A 26 -5.61 8.80 -20.60
N ASP A 27 -5.21 7.61 -20.16
CA ASP A 27 -5.91 6.85 -19.12
C ASP A 27 -5.80 7.60 -17.76
N LYS A 28 -6.82 8.38 -17.42
CA LYS A 28 -7.04 8.92 -16.07
C LYS A 28 -7.66 7.83 -15.15
N ASP A 29 -7.65 8.07 -13.84
CA ASP A 29 -8.26 7.29 -12.75
C ASP A 29 -7.38 6.21 -12.06
N ASP A 30 -6.47 6.63 -11.17
CA ASP A 30 -5.98 5.81 -10.03
C ASP A 30 -5.56 6.70 -8.83
N ASP A 31 -6.41 7.66 -8.50
CA ASP A 31 -6.14 8.81 -7.63
C ASP A 31 -6.61 8.56 -6.19
N GLY A 32 -7.65 7.74 -6.01
CA GLY A 32 -8.39 7.61 -4.74
C GLY A 32 -7.76 6.72 -3.67
N TYR A 33 -6.62 6.05 -3.93
CA TYR A 33 -6.10 5.03 -3.01
C TYR A 33 -5.29 5.61 -1.83
N ASP A 34 -4.46 6.63 -2.09
CA ASP A 34 -3.45 7.10 -1.10
C ASP A 34 -4.01 8.16 -0.13
N SER A 35 -4.96 8.99 -0.58
CA SER A 35 -5.62 10.03 0.22
C SER A 35 -6.24 9.48 1.52
N LYS A 36 -6.74 8.24 1.50
CA LYS A 36 -7.31 7.58 2.68
C LYS A 36 -6.27 7.09 3.69
N TRP A 37 -5.04 6.80 3.26
CA TRP A 37 -3.98 6.31 4.15
C TRP A 37 -3.12 7.44 4.70
N SER A 38 -2.85 8.48 3.90
CA SER A 38 -2.21 9.71 4.38
C SER A 38 -3.06 10.40 5.46
N ALA A 39 -4.38 10.50 5.29
CA ALA A 39 -5.27 11.05 6.31
C ALA A 39 -5.25 10.28 7.65
N ILE A 40 -5.15 8.94 7.62
CA ILE A 40 -5.15 8.11 8.83
C ILE A 40 -3.80 8.14 9.56
N ALA A 41 -2.69 8.28 8.84
CA ALA A 41 -1.37 8.48 9.45
C ALA A 41 -1.31 9.81 10.22
N ARG A 42 -1.87 10.88 9.63
CA ARG A 42 -1.96 12.22 10.26
C ARG A 42 -2.71 12.25 11.58
N GLU A 43 -3.83 11.52 11.69
CA GLU A 43 -4.59 11.46 12.94
C GLU A 43 -3.81 10.75 14.06
N GLN A 44 -3.01 9.72 13.73
CA GLN A 44 -2.24 8.98 14.73
C GLN A 44 -1.06 9.80 15.32
N ASP A 45 -0.38 10.64 14.52
CA ASP A 45 0.71 11.50 15.04
C ASP A 45 0.19 12.64 15.95
N LEU A 46 -0.99 13.19 15.62
CA LEU A 46 -1.64 14.24 16.42
C LEU A 46 -2.20 13.74 17.76
N GLU A 47 -2.62 12.48 17.84
CA GLU A 47 -3.05 11.85 19.12
C GLU A 47 -1.85 11.53 20.01
N LEU A 48 -0.74 11.03 19.45
CA LEU A 48 0.50 10.76 20.19
C LEU A 48 1.09 12.01 20.86
N ARG A 49 1.11 13.15 20.14
CA ARG A 49 1.59 14.43 20.70
C ARG A 49 0.72 14.98 21.85
N LYS A 50 -0.58 14.66 21.89
CA LYS A 50 -1.47 15.06 23.00
C LYS A 50 -1.32 14.17 24.24
N GLY A 51 -0.87 12.93 24.08
CA GLY A 51 -0.64 12.01 25.20
C GLY A 51 0.59 12.35 26.05
N GLN A 52 1.52 13.17 25.54
CA GLN A 52 2.80 13.47 26.21
C GLN A 52 2.79 14.73 27.09
N SER A 53 1.68 15.51 27.15
CA SER A 53 1.65 16.80 27.86
C SER A 53 0.83 16.81 29.15
N LEU A 54 0.44 15.65 29.71
CA LEU A 54 -0.33 15.55 30.95
C LEU A 54 0.16 14.40 31.84
N SER A 55 1.29 14.64 32.50
CA SER A 55 1.74 13.84 33.65
C SER A 55 2.06 14.76 34.83
N GLU A 56 1.04 15.09 35.64
CA GLU A 56 1.18 15.52 37.04
C GLU A 56 -0.21 15.75 37.69
N ASN A 57 -0.70 14.79 38.46
CA ASN A 57 -1.03 14.98 39.89
C ASN A 57 -1.63 13.72 40.56
N HIS A 58 -1.53 13.69 41.89
CA HIS A 58 -1.70 12.53 42.78
C HIS A 58 -3.11 12.35 43.38
N LYS A 59 -3.35 11.13 43.90
CA LYS A 59 -4.27 10.72 45.00
C LYS A 59 -5.79 10.60 44.70
N ASP A 60 -6.60 9.79 45.41
CA ASP A 60 -6.33 8.97 46.62
C ASP A 60 -6.82 7.49 46.51
N GLU A 61 -7.82 7.04 47.30
CA GLU A 61 -8.24 5.62 47.52
C GLU A 61 -9.77 5.41 47.35
N ASP A 62 -10.20 4.18 47.01
CA ASP A 62 -11.17 3.33 47.77
C ASP A 62 -11.96 2.30 46.92
N GLU A 63 -12.03 1.07 47.43
CA GLU A 63 -13.00 0.00 47.13
C GLU A 63 -13.81 -0.26 48.44
N PRO A 64 -14.77 -1.20 48.54
CA PRO A 64 -15.62 -1.85 47.55
C PRO A 64 -17.13 -1.80 47.92
N THR A 65 -18.03 -2.26 47.04
CA THR A 65 -19.17 -3.14 47.43
C THR A 65 -20.01 -3.62 46.24
N GLY A 66 -20.33 -4.91 46.21
CA GLY A 66 -21.61 -5.42 45.68
C GLY A 66 -22.45 -5.96 46.85
N PRO A 67 -23.43 -6.86 46.65
CA PRO A 67 -24.08 -7.30 45.40
C PRO A 67 -25.64 -7.22 45.51
N SER A 68 -26.40 -7.86 44.59
CA SER A 68 -27.47 -8.85 44.90
C SER A 68 -28.65 -8.92 43.90
N SER A 69 -29.02 -10.16 43.53
CA SER A 69 -30.37 -10.71 43.22
C SER A 69 -31.22 -10.16 42.04
N GLN A 70 -31.56 -10.99 41.02
CA GLN A 70 -32.77 -11.83 40.89
C GLN A 70 -34.10 -11.01 40.79
N THR A 71 -35.10 -11.28 39.92
CA THR A 71 -35.70 -12.59 39.62
C THR A 71 -36.62 -12.59 38.35
N SER A 72 -36.43 -13.59 37.46
CA SER A 72 -37.41 -14.43 36.71
C SER A 72 -38.77 -13.97 36.11
N LYS A 73 -39.17 -14.69 35.02
CA LYS A 73 -40.54 -14.94 34.46
C LYS A 73 -41.16 -13.82 33.59
N ASN A 74 -41.98 -14.08 32.56
CA ASN A 74 -42.41 -15.35 31.93
C ASN A 74 -42.73 -15.19 30.43
N SER A 75 -42.89 -16.32 29.75
CA SER A 75 -43.39 -16.55 28.39
C SER A 75 -44.68 -15.79 27.98
N ASN A 76 -44.80 -15.39 26.71
CA ASN A 76 -45.60 -16.19 25.76
C ASN A 76 -45.36 -15.90 24.26
N SER A 77 -45.73 -16.86 23.43
CA SER A 77 -45.60 -16.87 21.98
C SER A 77 -46.63 -16.00 21.25
N ASN A 78 -46.26 -15.44 20.10
CA ASN A 78 -47.12 -15.61 18.92
C ASN A 78 -46.34 -15.69 17.61
N SER A 79 -46.76 -16.60 16.74
CA SER A 79 -46.13 -16.89 15.46
C SER A 79 -46.61 -15.94 14.37
N ASN A 80 -45.70 -15.44 13.54
CA ASN A 80 -46.07 -15.01 12.19
C ASN A 80 -45.03 -15.46 11.16
N SER A 81 -45.44 -16.39 10.31
CA SER A 81 -44.57 -17.09 9.37
C SER A 81 -44.29 -16.26 8.13
N SER A 82 -43.10 -15.66 8.03
CA SER A 82 -42.53 -15.28 6.74
C SER A 82 -41.45 -16.30 6.35
N SER A 83 -41.66 -16.95 5.20
CA SER A 83 -40.83 -18.06 4.71
C SER A 83 -39.50 -17.56 4.13
N GLN A 84 -38.62 -17.05 5.00
CA GLN A 84 -37.25 -16.75 4.63
C GLN A 84 -36.54 -18.04 4.21
N ARG A 85 -36.44 -18.25 2.88
CA ARG A 85 -35.53 -19.21 2.26
C ARG A 85 -34.10 -18.89 2.72
N LYS A 86 -33.65 -19.58 3.77
CA LYS A 86 -32.25 -19.54 4.24
C LYS A 86 -31.37 -20.05 3.10
N LYS A 87 -30.86 -19.13 2.28
CA LYS A 87 -29.73 -19.40 1.38
C LYS A 87 -28.58 -19.87 2.26
N HIS A 88 -28.36 -21.18 2.28
CA HIS A 88 -27.22 -21.79 2.95
C HIS A 88 -25.97 -21.46 2.15
N GLY A 89 -25.50 -20.22 2.27
CA GLY A 89 -24.19 -19.82 1.77
C GLY A 89 -23.16 -20.70 2.44
N LYS A 90 -22.51 -21.56 1.65
CA LYS A 90 -21.37 -22.37 2.11
C LYS A 90 -20.35 -21.39 2.69
N LYS A 91 -20.21 -21.36 4.02
CA LYS A 91 -19.24 -20.50 4.70
C LYS A 91 -17.85 -20.91 4.19
N GLY A 92 -17.23 -20.07 3.37
CA GLY A 92 -15.88 -20.30 2.88
C GLY A 92 -14.94 -20.53 4.06
N LYS A 93 -14.00 -21.47 3.92
CA LYS A 93 -12.99 -21.72 4.95
C LYS A 93 -12.26 -20.41 5.24
N LYS A 94 -12.25 -19.96 6.51
CA LYS A 94 -11.51 -18.76 6.90
C LYS A 94 -10.01 -19.06 6.81
N THR A 95 -9.31 -18.47 5.84
CA THR A 95 -7.86 -18.70 5.63
C THR A 95 -7.02 -18.30 6.84
N PHE A 96 -7.45 -17.27 7.60
CA PHE A 96 -6.71 -16.73 8.73
C PHE A 96 -7.63 -16.42 9.93
N GLY A 97 -7.26 -16.89 11.13
CA GLY A 97 -7.77 -16.40 12.42
C GLY A 97 -7.12 -15.07 12.85
N LEU A 98 -7.62 -14.42 13.91
CA LEU A 98 -6.87 -13.32 14.54
C LEU A 98 -5.67 -13.88 15.32
N PRO A 99 -4.50 -13.21 15.30
CA PRO A 99 -3.28 -13.69 15.94
C PRO A 99 -3.24 -13.31 17.43
N PHE A 100 -4.09 -13.95 18.24
CA PHE A 100 -4.15 -13.69 19.69
C PHE A 100 -2.88 -14.15 20.42
N ASP A 101 -2.34 -15.32 20.06
CA ASP A 101 -1.05 -15.81 20.53
C ASP A 101 0.09 -15.11 19.77
N ARG A 102 0.34 -13.84 20.08
CA ARG A 102 1.39 -13.02 19.46
C ARG A 102 2.81 -13.64 19.59
N PRO A 103 3.23 -14.20 20.75
CA PRO A 103 4.53 -14.86 20.88
C PRO A 103 4.72 -16.08 19.99
N GLY A 104 3.64 -16.81 19.65
CA GLY A 104 3.68 -17.95 18.75
C GLY A 104 3.95 -17.63 17.27
N PHE A 105 3.95 -16.35 16.86
CA PHE A 105 4.25 -15.96 15.49
C PHE A 105 5.71 -15.53 15.29
N GLN A 106 6.37 -16.16 14.32
CA GLN A 106 7.70 -15.80 13.84
C GLN A 106 7.64 -15.42 12.34
N THR A 107 8.57 -14.58 11.90
CA THR A 107 8.76 -14.32 10.46
C THR A 107 9.26 -15.59 9.76
N PHE A 108 8.54 -15.99 8.71
CA PHE A 108 8.84 -17.12 7.83
C PHE A 108 8.65 -16.65 6.38
N ILE A 109 9.73 -16.62 5.60
CA ILE A 109 9.70 -16.22 4.19
C ILE A 109 9.64 -17.48 3.34
N ASP A 110 8.52 -17.70 2.65
CA ASP A 110 8.33 -18.87 1.78
C ASP A 110 8.96 -18.65 0.39
N HIS A 111 9.17 -19.75 -0.33
CA HIS A 111 9.75 -19.73 -1.66
C HIS A 111 8.94 -18.89 -2.65
N GLY A 112 9.66 -18.13 -3.49
CA GLY A 112 9.05 -17.25 -4.48
C GLY A 112 8.54 -15.92 -3.93
N THR A 113 8.75 -15.62 -2.65
CA THR A 113 8.62 -14.25 -2.11
C THR A 113 9.79 -13.38 -2.55
N THR A 114 9.51 -12.16 -2.99
CA THR A 114 10.54 -11.12 -3.20
C THR A 114 10.54 -10.16 -2.01
N LEU A 115 11.70 -10.01 -1.38
CA LEU A 115 11.96 -9.00 -0.35
C LEU A 115 12.53 -7.73 -0.99
N ASP A 116 12.31 -6.57 -0.36
CA ASP A 116 13.06 -5.35 -0.65
C ASP A 116 14.37 -5.27 0.18
N ALA A 117 15.13 -4.17 0.04
CA ALA A 117 16.42 -4.01 0.71
C ALA A 117 16.33 -3.89 2.24
N GLU A 118 15.16 -3.58 2.81
CA GLU A 118 14.92 -3.61 4.25
C GLU A 118 14.54 -5.00 4.76
N GLY A 119 14.34 -5.96 3.85
CA GLY A 119 13.86 -7.32 4.14
C GLY A 119 12.34 -7.43 4.26
N TYR A 120 11.58 -6.40 3.87
CA TYR A 120 10.12 -6.44 3.88
C TYR A 120 9.59 -7.21 2.65
N PRO A 121 8.57 -8.09 2.79
CA PRO A 121 8.03 -8.87 1.70
C PRO A 121 7.18 -8.02 0.75
N LEU A 122 7.84 -7.38 -0.21
CA LEU A 122 7.21 -6.55 -1.24
C LEU A 122 6.30 -7.39 -2.16
N LEU A 123 6.73 -8.59 -2.53
CA LEU A 123 5.95 -9.54 -3.34
C LEU A 123 5.85 -10.88 -2.56
N PRO A 124 4.97 -10.98 -1.56
CA PRO A 124 4.81 -12.19 -0.78
C PRO A 124 4.17 -13.31 -1.62
N ASN A 125 4.63 -14.54 -1.41
CA ASN A 125 4.15 -15.74 -2.07
C ASN A 125 4.06 -16.91 -1.08
N GLY A 126 3.50 -18.03 -1.50
CA GLY A 126 3.37 -19.23 -0.67
C GLY A 126 2.59 -18.98 0.64
N SER A 127 3.19 -19.41 1.75
CA SER A 127 2.68 -19.28 3.12
C SER A 127 3.45 -18.23 3.94
N THR A 128 3.99 -17.20 3.27
CA THR A 128 4.86 -16.20 3.90
C THR A 128 4.19 -15.48 5.07
N VAL A 129 4.90 -15.42 6.20
CA VAL A 129 4.52 -14.70 7.42
C VAL A 129 5.62 -13.70 7.76
N PHE A 130 5.25 -12.47 8.09
CA PHE A 130 6.20 -11.43 8.46
C PHE A 130 5.70 -10.64 9.66
N VAL A 131 6.41 -10.75 10.77
CA VAL A 131 6.11 -10.04 12.03
C VAL A 131 6.94 -8.77 12.09
N LYS A 132 6.29 -7.62 12.19
CA LYS A 132 6.96 -6.34 12.45
C LYS A 132 7.26 -6.23 13.95
N GLN A 133 8.54 -6.08 14.28
CA GLN A 133 8.94 -5.73 15.65
C GLN A 133 8.56 -4.27 15.94
N PRO A 134 8.08 -3.93 17.16
CA PRO A 134 7.59 -2.58 17.47
C PRO A 134 8.59 -1.46 17.14
N ASN A 135 9.87 -1.69 17.45
CA ASN A 135 10.94 -0.70 17.31
C ASN A 135 11.53 -0.60 15.89
N ARG A 136 11.00 -1.33 14.90
CA ARG A 136 11.51 -1.33 13.53
C ARG A 136 10.47 -0.80 12.55
N THR A 137 10.77 0.33 11.93
CA THR A 137 10.02 0.88 10.79
C THR A 137 10.39 0.14 9.50
N TYR A 138 9.52 0.25 8.51
CA TYR A 138 9.74 -0.25 7.15
C TYR A 138 9.15 0.78 6.18
N THR A 139 9.91 1.21 5.18
CA THR A 139 9.52 2.27 4.27
C THR A 139 8.35 1.84 3.38
N ASN A 140 8.36 0.57 2.93
CA ASN A 140 7.28 -0.03 2.12
C ASN A 140 6.09 -0.59 2.94
N TRP A 141 5.96 -0.20 4.21
CA TRP A 141 4.93 -0.76 5.10
C TRP A 141 3.50 -0.67 4.56
N CYS A 142 2.76 -1.79 4.63
CA CYS A 142 1.42 -1.98 4.07
C CYS A 142 1.29 -1.75 2.54
N SER A 143 2.40 -1.56 1.82
CA SER A 143 2.45 -1.56 0.36
C SER A 143 2.83 -2.95 -0.15
N PHE A 144 2.32 -3.34 -1.31
CA PHE A 144 2.72 -4.57 -1.99
C PHE A 144 3.00 -4.29 -3.47
N GLY A 145 3.96 -5.01 -4.02
CA GLY A 145 4.42 -4.84 -5.39
C GLY A 145 3.36 -5.20 -6.45
N PHE A 146 2.39 -6.06 -6.11
CA PHE A 146 1.36 -6.54 -7.03
C PHE A 146 0.07 -5.71 -7.01
N SER A 147 -0.62 -5.65 -8.16
CA SER A 147 -1.94 -5.03 -8.27
C SER A 147 -2.98 -5.81 -7.46
N SER A 148 -3.71 -5.11 -6.59
CA SER A 148 -4.61 -5.76 -5.63
C SER A 148 -5.89 -4.95 -5.37
N THR A 149 -6.94 -5.65 -4.93
CA THR A 149 -8.08 -5.01 -4.26
C THR A 149 -7.90 -5.10 -2.77
N THR A 150 -8.25 -4.02 -2.06
CA THR A 150 -8.17 -3.93 -0.59
C THR A 150 -9.56 -4.08 0.02
N SER A 151 -9.68 -4.80 1.14
CA SER A 151 -10.90 -4.88 1.94
C SER A 151 -10.63 -4.89 3.44
N GLY A 152 -11.55 -4.33 4.23
CA GLY A 152 -11.33 -4.08 5.66
C GLY A 152 -10.62 -2.75 5.92
N GLY A 153 -9.72 -2.71 6.90
CA GLY A 153 -8.87 -1.55 7.22
C GLY A 153 -9.55 -0.40 7.97
N GLY A 154 -10.88 -0.40 8.12
CA GLY A 154 -11.57 0.53 9.01
C GLY A 154 -11.26 0.23 10.48
N LYS A 155 -10.90 1.26 11.25
CA LYS A 155 -10.96 1.22 12.71
C LYS A 155 -12.44 1.04 13.10
N LYS A 156 -12.72 0.13 14.03
CA LYS A 156 -14.02 0.04 14.69
C LYS A 156 -13.82 0.43 16.14
N GLU A 157 -14.69 1.29 16.65
CA GLU A 157 -14.70 1.66 18.06
C GLU A 157 -14.89 0.40 18.92
N GLY A 158 -14.15 0.29 20.02
CA GLY A 158 -14.14 -0.89 20.88
C GLY A 158 -13.52 -2.16 20.26
N PHE A 159 -12.67 -2.05 19.23
CA PHE A 159 -11.95 -3.18 18.63
C PHE A 159 -10.43 -2.97 18.59
N ASP A 160 -9.69 -3.79 19.32
CA ASP A 160 -8.21 -3.74 19.41
C ASP A 160 -7.48 -4.09 18.10
N TRP A 161 -8.20 -4.62 17.10
CA TRP A 161 -7.61 -5.18 15.89
C TRP A 161 -8.10 -4.49 14.63
N ARG A 162 -7.16 -3.99 13.84
CA ARG A 162 -7.37 -3.53 12.47
C ARG A 162 -6.87 -4.59 11.50
N THR A 163 -7.80 -5.20 10.75
CA THR A 163 -7.47 -6.16 9.69
C THR A 163 -7.66 -5.56 8.31
N VAL A 164 -6.60 -5.61 7.49
CA VAL A 164 -6.62 -5.29 6.05
C VAL A 164 -6.40 -6.59 5.26
N ARG A 165 -7.13 -6.78 4.15
CA ARG A 165 -6.92 -7.89 3.21
C ARG A 165 -6.66 -7.35 1.82
N PHE A 166 -5.67 -7.92 1.15
CA PHE A 166 -5.25 -7.61 -0.20
C PHE A 166 -5.42 -8.87 -1.05
N THR A 167 -6.28 -8.80 -2.05
CA THR A 167 -6.50 -9.88 -3.02
C THR A 167 -5.81 -9.50 -4.32
N CYS A 168 -4.88 -10.33 -4.80
CA CYS A 168 -4.18 -10.07 -6.06
C CYS A 168 -5.15 -10.13 -7.24
N LEU A 169 -5.01 -9.20 -8.18
CA LEU A 169 -5.80 -9.16 -9.41
C LEU A 169 -5.15 -9.93 -10.56
N GLY A 170 -3.86 -10.25 -10.45
CA GLY A 170 -3.06 -10.82 -11.53
C GLY A 170 -2.33 -9.76 -12.33
N VAL A 171 -2.21 -9.97 -13.64
CA VAL A 171 -1.38 -9.19 -14.56
C VAL A 171 -2.06 -9.06 -15.93
N THR A 172 -1.94 -7.90 -16.58
CA THR A 172 -2.21 -7.78 -18.02
C THR A 172 -0.92 -8.05 -18.78
N MET A 173 -0.91 -8.97 -19.72
CA MET A 173 0.29 -9.32 -20.48
C MET A 173 -0.01 -9.45 -21.96
N CYS A 174 1.01 -9.27 -22.81
CA CYS A 174 0.87 -9.48 -24.24
C CYS A 174 0.57 -10.97 -24.57
N ASN A 175 -0.11 -11.19 -25.70
CA ASN A 175 -0.24 -12.53 -26.29
C ASN A 175 1.05 -13.00 -26.98
N ASN A 176 1.85 -12.07 -27.52
CA ASN A 176 3.15 -12.37 -28.08
C ASN A 176 4.10 -12.87 -26.96
N ARG A 177 4.70 -14.04 -27.15
CA ARG A 177 5.62 -14.66 -26.20
C ARG A 177 6.97 -13.94 -26.09
N ASP A 178 7.35 -13.22 -27.15
CA ASP A 178 8.61 -12.48 -27.23
C ASP A 178 8.45 -11.02 -26.75
N CYS A 179 7.23 -10.61 -26.35
CA CYS A 179 6.95 -9.30 -25.77
C CYS A 179 6.95 -9.35 -24.24
N ASP A 180 7.80 -8.55 -23.61
CA ASP A 180 7.98 -8.48 -22.15
C ASP A 180 6.99 -7.55 -21.44
N PHE A 181 5.91 -7.13 -22.12
CA PHE A 181 4.92 -6.24 -21.55
C PHE A 181 4.12 -6.91 -20.43
N LEU A 182 4.22 -6.34 -19.24
CA LEU A 182 3.57 -6.78 -18.00
C LEU A 182 2.94 -5.56 -17.31
N GLY A 183 1.64 -5.36 -17.50
CA GLY A 183 0.87 -4.23 -16.97
C GLY A 183 0.03 -4.59 -15.73
N ALA A 184 -0.39 -3.56 -15.01
CA ALA A 184 -1.39 -3.67 -13.97
C ALA A 184 -2.80 -3.87 -14.58
N PRO A 185 -3.62 -4.82 -14.10
CA PRO A 185 -5.04 -4.91 -14.46
C PRO A 185 -5.86 -3.79 -13.80
N PRO A 186 -7.02 -3.40 -14.37
CA PRO A 186 -7.91 -2.43 -13.75
C PRO A 186 -8.37 -2.86 -12.35
N THR A 187 -8.26 -1.95 -11.38
CA THR A 187 -8.51 -2.24 -9.97
C THR A 187 -9.98 -2.55 -9.68
N SER A 188 -10.91 -1.76 -10.23
CA SER A 188 -12.34 -1.94 -9.95
C SER A 188 -12.93 -3.11 -10.73
N ASN A 189 -13.87 -3.84 -10.10
CA ASN A 189 -14.49 -5.01 -10.72
C ASN A 189 -15.27 -4.64 -11.99
N SER A 190 -15.98 -3.51 -11.99
CA SER A 190 -16.76 -3.06 -13.15
C SER A 190 -15.86 -2.67 -14.32
N LYS A 191 -14.81 -1.86 -14.09
CA LYS A 191 -13.86 -1.48 -15.16
C LYS A 191 -13.10 -2.69 -15.70
N ARG A 192 -12.78 -3.69 -14.85
CA ARG A 192 -12.11 -4.92 -15.31
C ARG A 192 -13.04 -5.81 -16.13
N ALA A 193 -14.30 -5.96 -15.73
CA ALA A 193 -15.30 -6.65 -16.54
C ALA A 193 -15.51 -5.95 -17.90
N GLU A 194 -15.56 -4.62 -17.93
CA GLU A 194 -15.61 -3.86 -19.20
C GLU A 194 -14.33 -4.05 -20.02
N TRP A 195 -13.15 -3.99 -19.40
CA TRP A 195 -11.86 -4.22 -20.04
C TRP A 195 -11.81 -5.59 -20.73
N GLU A 196 -12.31 -6.65 -20.08
CA GLU A 196 -12.41 -8.00 -20.64
C GLU A 196 -13.34 -8.11 -21.87
N THR A 197 -14.26 -7.16 -22.09
CA THR A 197 -15.12 -7.16 -23.30
C THR A 197 -14.46 -6.57 -24.55
N LYS A 198 -13.38 -5.80 -24.38
CA LYS A 198 -12.70 -5.06 -25.46
C LYS A 198 -11.34 -5.68 -25.74
N SER A 199 -10.90 -5.66 -26.99
CA SER A 199 -9.51 -6.00 -27.33
C SER A 199 -8.61 -4.78 -27.14
N HIS A 200 -7.53 -4.95 -26.36
CA HIS A 200 -6.58 -3.87 -26.06
C HIS A 200 -5.28 -4.11 -26.79
N LYS A 201 -4.82 -3.16 -27.61
CA LYS A 201 -3.52 -3.28 -28.31
C LYS A 201 -2.39 -3.24 -27.29
N CYS A 202 -1.31 -3.96 -27.56
CA CYS A 202 -0.11 -3.87 -26.73
C CYS A 202 0.54 -2.47 -26.90
N PRO A 203 0.89 -1.77 -25.81
CA PRO A 203 1.55 -0.46 -25.89
C PRO A 203 3.07 -0.57 -26.11
N ALA A 204 3.63 -1.79 -26.18
CA ALA A 204 5.03 -1.98 -26.52
C ALA A 204 5.29 -1.58 -27.99
N ALA A 205 6.37 -0.83 -28.22
CA ALA A 205 6.70 -0.30 -29.54
C ALA A 205 6.79 -1.43 -30.59
N MET A 206 6.12 -1.24 -31.73
CA MET A 206 6.05 -2.19 -32.84
C MET A 206 5.44 -3.57 -32.51
N CYS A 207 4.80 -3.75 -31.36
CA CYS A 207 4.09 -4.99 -31.05
C CYS A 207 2.70 -4.99 -31.73
N PRO A 208 2.41 -5.91 -32.68
CA PRO A 208 1.11 -5.96 -33.37
C PRO A 208 0.02 -6.63 -32.54
N ASP A 209 0.39 -7.26 -31.43
CA ASP A 209 -0.44 -8.16 -30.65
C ASP A 209 -1.32 -7.44 -29.61
N TYR A 210 -2.25 -8.21 -29.06
CA TYR A 210 -3.20 -7.73 -28.05
C TYR A 210 -2.81 -8.16 -26.64
N LEU A 211 -3.29 -7.40 -25.66
CA LEU A 211 -3.19 -7.73 -24.24
C LEU A 211 -4.28 -8.73 -23.84
N ARG A 212 -3.93 -9.60 -22.90
CA ARG A 212 -4.87 -10.45 -22.17
C ARG A 212 -4.73 -10.22 -20.67
N LEU A 213 -5.84 -10.39 -19.94
CA LEU A 213 -5.82 -10.48 -18.49
C LEU A 213 -5.48 -11.92 -18.08
N VAL A 214 -4.49 -12.08 -17.20
CA VAL A 214 -4.23 -13.34 -16.48
C VAL A 214 -4.62 -13.12 -15.02
N PRO A 215 -5.83 -13.54 -14.60
CA PRO A 215 -6.31 -13.29 -13.24
C PRO A 215 -5.56 -14.14 -12.22
N CYS A 216 -5.28 -13.57 -11.05
CA CYS A 216 -4.76 -14.32 -9.91
C CYS A 216 -5.93 -14.89 -9.10
N VAL A 217 -5.86 -16.17 -8.73
CA VAL A 217 -6.93 -16.88 -8.00
C VAL A 217 -6.31 -17.69 -6.88
N GLY A 218 -6.94 -17.65 -5.69
CA GLY A 218 -6.50 -18.42 -4.53
C GLY A 218 -5.34 -17.82 -3.74
N THR A 219 -4.93 -16.58 -4.04
CA THR A 219 -3.99 -15.80 -3.23
C THR A 219 -4.71 -14.80 -2.34
N ILE A 220 -4.18 -14.61 -1.13
CA ILE A 220 -4.60 -13.56 -0.21
C ILE A 220 -3.43 -13.13 0.65
N CYS A 221 -3.15 -11.82 0.68
CA CYS A 221 -2.32 -11.20 1.71
C CYS A 221 -3.22 -10.54 2.75
N ARG A 222 -2.85 -10.61 4.03
CA ARG A 222 -3.59 -10.03 5.15
C ARG A 222 -2.61 -9.35 6.10
N VAL A 223 -2.95 -8.14 6.51
CA VAL A 223 -2.26 -7.41 7.58
C VAL A 223 -3.18 -7.34 8.79
N ASP A 224 -2.68 -7.68 9.97
CA ASP A 224 -3.39 -7.55 11.24
C ASP A 224 -2.57 -6.72 12.22
N GLU A 225 -3.06 -5.51 12.49
CA GLU A 225 -2.49 -4.52 13.39
C GLU A 225 -3.26 -4.54 14.73
N HIS A 226 -2.53 -4.77 15.82
CA HIS A 226 -3.04 -4.67 17.19
C HIS A 226 -2.85 -3.24 17.68
N LEU A 227 -3.92 -2.44 17.64
CA LEU A 227 -3.91 -1.01 17.91
C LEU A 227 -3.33 -0.67 19.29
N PRO A 228 -3.68 -1.35 20.41
CA PRO A 228 -3.16 -0.99 21.74
C PRO A 228 -1.65 -1.20 21.95
N SER A 229 -0.97 -1.97 21.08
CA SER A 229 0.46 -2.27 21.28
C SER A 229 1.34 -2.07 20.04
N GLY A 230 0.79 -1.52 18.95
CA GLY A 230 1.48 -1.37 17.67
C GLY A 230 2.04 -2.67 17.06
N TRP A 231 1.63 -3.85 17.56
CA TRP A 231 2.14 -5.13 17.06
C TRP A 231 1.44 -5.49 15.77
N VAL A 232 2.19 -5.84 14.72
CA VAL A 232 1.60 -6.09 13.41
C VAL A 232 2.22 -7.29 12.73
N ILE A 233 1.38 -8.05 12.03
CA ILE A 233 1.78 -9.20 11.23
C ILE A 233 1.19 -9.12 9.82
N VAL A 234 2.02 -9.44 8.82
CA VAL A 234 1.62 -9.70 7.44
C VAL A 234 1.58 -11.21 7.25
N ARG A 235 0.53 -11.73 6.63
CA ARG A 235 0.38 -13.16 6.30
C ARG A 235 -0.13 -13.32 4.88
N HIS A 236 0.58 -14.11 4.09
CA HIS A 236 0.19 -14.52 2.75
C HIS A 236 -0.23 -15.99 2.74
N SER A 237 -1.17 -16.33 1.85
CA SER A 237 -1.59 -17.69 1.56
C SER A 237 -1.96 -17.81 0.09
N GLY A 238 -1.41 -18.80 -0.59
CA GLY A 238 -1.66 -19.10 -2.00
C GLY A 238 -0.36 -19.15 -2.81
N ILE A 239 -0.47 -19.34 -4.13
CA ILE A 239 0.69 -19.27 -5.03
C ILE A 239 0.34 -18.37 -6.21
N HIS A 240 1.14 -17.33 -6.42
CA HIS A 240 1.06 -16.49 -7.60
C HIS A 240 1.58 -17.26 -8.83
N LYS A 241 0.67 -17.69 -9.71
CA LYS A 241 0.98 -18.42 -10.95
C LYS A 241 0.94 -17.52 -12.18
N HIS A 242 1.53 -16.34 -12.07
CA HIS A 242 1.63 -15.34 -13.12
C HIS A 242 2.92 -14.51 -12.94
N PRO A 243 3.49 -13.92 -14.00
CA PRO A 243 4.57 -12.95 -13.86
C PRO A 243 4.07 -11.71 -13.09
N TRP A 244 4.98 -11.02 -12.40
CA TRP A 244 4.64 -9.81 -11.66
C TRP A 244 4.38 -8.62 -12.61
N PRO A 245 3.33 -7.83 -12.41
CA PRO A 245 3.10 -6.62 -13.20
C PRO A 245 4.23 -5.60 -12.94
N ARG A 246 4.71 -4.92 -13.98
CA ARG A 246 5.60 -3.76 -13.80
C ARG A 246 4.79 -2.64 -13.13
N ARG A 247 5.21 -2.19 -11.94
CA ARG A 247 4.50 -1.10 -11.24
C ARG A 247 4.67 0.21 -12.01
N SER A 248 3.55 0.89 -12.26
CA SER A 248 3.54 2.22 -12.87
C SER A 248 4.06 3.29 -11.89
N LYS A 249 3.77 3.15 -10.60
CA LYS A 249 4.23 4.03 -9.52
C LYS A 249 5.44 3.38 -8.83
N PRO A 250 6.56 4.11 -8.59
CA PRO A 250 7.66 3.61 -7.77
C PRO A 250 7.19 3.24 -6.37
N ASP A 251 7.86 2.29 -5.73
CA ASP A 251 7.63 2.01 -4.32
C ASP A 251 8.27 3.10 -3.42
N LYS A 252 7.97 3.06 -2.12
CA LYS A 252 8.36 4.13 -1.19
C LYS A 252 9.87 4.13 -0.92
N LEU A 253 10.49 2.95 -0.87
CA LEU A 253 11.94 2.79 -0.70
C LEU A 253 12.69 3.30 -1.93
N ALA A 254 12.20 2.99 -3.13
CA ALA A 254 12.71 3.55 -4.38
C ALA A 254 12.59 5.08 -4.43
N LEU A 255 11.47 5.65 -3.96
CA LEU A 255 11.31 7.10 -3.85
C LEU A 255 12.29 7.73 -2.85
N ALA A 256 12.49 7.12 -1.67
CA ALA A 256 13.49 7.58 -0.71
C ALA A 256 14.91 7.52 -1.28
N THR A 257 15.25 6.45 -1.99
CA THR A 257 16.54 6.28 -2.68
C THR A 257 16.75 7.34 -3.78
N PHE A 258 15.68 7.69 -4.49
CA PHE A 258 15.70 8.76 -5.49
C PHE A 258 15.78 10.15 -4.85
N ALA A 259 15.13 10.37 -3.70
CA ALA A 259 15.21 11.61 -2.93
C ALA A 259 16.65 11.98 -2.58
N LEU A 260 17.43 11.02 -2.06
CA LEU A 260 18.85 11.22 -1.76
C LEU A 260 19.62 11.77 -2.98
N LYS A 261 19.50 11.13 -4.15
CA LYS A 261 20.16 11.61 -5.38
C LYS A 261 19.70 13.00 -5.85
N VAL A 262 18.43 13.34 -5.64
CA VAL A 262 17.87 14.65 -6.00
C VAL A 262 18.37 15.75 -5.05
N VAL A 263 18.52 15.44 -3.76
CA VAL A 263 19.02 16.36 -2.73
C VAL A 263 20.53 16.57 -2.84
N GLU A 264 21.29 15.52 -3.16
CA GLU A 264 22.72 15.61 -3.44
C GLU A 264 23.02 16.46 -4.69
N ASN A 265 22.09 16.51 -5.67
CA ASN A 265 22.31 17.14 -6.97
C ASN A 265 21.06 17.92 -7.45
N PRO A 266 20.65 19.00 -6.74
CA PRO A 266 19.37 19.66 -6.96
C PRO A 266 19.24 20.41 -8.29
N ASP A 267 20.37 20.69 -8.95
CA ASP A 267 20.41 21.35 -10.26
C ASP A 267 20.20 20.38 -11.44
N LEU A 268 20.38 19.06 -11.25
CA LEU A 268 20.29 18.09 -12.34
C LEU A 268 18.84 17.96 -12.83
N GLY A 269 18.58 18.26 -14.11
CA GLY A 269 17.25 18.15 -14.69
C GLY A 269 16.74 16.69 -14.76
N PRO A 270 15.42 16.48 -14.94
CA PRO A 270 14.83 15.13 -15.02
C PRO A 270 15.51 14.24 -16.07
N LEU A 271 15.88 14.81 -17.23
CA LEU A 271 16.59 14.06 -18.27
C LEU A 271 17.96 13.56 -17.80
N GLN A 272 18.70 14.40 -17.05
CA GLN A 272 20.01 14.04 -16.50
C GLN A 272 19.92 12.97 -15.41
N HIS A 273 18.88 12.97 -14.58
CA HIS A 273 18.63 11.84 -13.68
C HIS A 273 18.27 10.55 -14.44
N LYS A 274 17.54 10.65 -15.56
CA LYS A 274 17.13 9.50 -16.38
C LYS A 274 18.30 8.83 -17.11
N VAL A 275 19.14 9.62 -17.80
CA VAL A 275 20.29 9.09 -18.56
C VAL A 275 21.55 8.97 -17.71
N GLY A 276 21.53 9.55 -16.50
CA GLY A 276 22.69 9.75 -15.64
C GLY A 276 23.65 10.79 -16.21
N GLN A 277 24.68 11.13 -15.43
CA GLN A 277 25.88 11.76 -15.98
C GLN A 277 27.01 10.75 -15.99
N ALA A 278 27.84 10.78 -17.04
CA ALA A 278 29.08 10.03 -17.09
C ALA A 278 30.09 10.69 -16.13
N PRO A 279 30.49 10.04 -15.03
CA PRO A 279 31.49 10.62 -14.14
C PRO A 279 32.84 10.68 -14.86
N ALA A 280 33.67 11.66 -14.53
CA ALA A 280 35.04 11.75 -15.01
C ALA A 280 35.93 10.65 -14.39
N GLY A 281 35.74 9.41 -14.84
CA GLY A 281 36.51 8.23 -14.43
C GLY A 281 35.66 7.10 -13.83
N LYS A 282 35.64 5.96 -14.55
CA LYS A 282 35.38 4.54 -14.16
C LYS A 282 34.19 4.16 -13.27
N THR A 283 33.49 5.07 -12.61
CA THR A 283 32.28 4.76 -11.84
C THR A 283 31.10 4.53 -12.76
N ALA A 284 30.25 3.53 -12.44
CA ALA A 284 29.09 3.20 -13.24
C ALA A 284 28.06 4.33 -13.19
N ILE A 285 27.44 4.62 -14.34
CA ILE A 285 26.39 5.64 -14.45
C ILE A 285 25.12 5.12 -13.76
N THR A 286 24.87 5.53 -12.53
CA THR A 286 23.69 5.09 -11.77
C THR A 286 22.48 5.96 -12.07
N THR A 287 21.63 5.53 -13.01
CA THR A 287 20.44 6.26 -13.48
C THR A 287 19.28 6.22 -12.46
N SER A 288 18.18 6.91 -12.78
CA SER A 288 16.90 6.75 -12.08
C SER A 288 16.22 5.41 -12.41
N THR A 289 16.46 4.86 -13.61
CA THR A 289 15.86 3.60 -14.07
C THR A 289 16.39 2.41 -13.27
N ASP A 290 17.66 2.48 -12.85
CA ASP A 290 18.32 1.46 -12.00
C ASP A 290 17.74 1.42 -10.57
N ILE A 291 17.12 2.51 -10.11
CA ILE A 291 16.43 2.55 -8.81
C ILE A 291 15.08 1.83 -8.93
N HIS A 292 14.26 2.21 -9.92
CA HIS A 292 12.97 1.57 -10.16
C HIS A 292 12.46 1.83 -11.59
N PRO A 293 11.93 0.81 -12.32
CA PRO A 293 11.49 0.96 -13.71
C PRO A 293 10.51 2.10 -14.00
N ALA A 294 9.60 2.42 -13.05
CA ALA A 294 8.69 3.56 -13.14
C ALA A 294 9.36 4.93 -13.35
N LEU A 295 10.61 5.08 -12.89
CA LEU A 295 11.40 6.31 -12.98
C LEU A 295 12.06 6.49 -14.37
N SER A 296 11.77 5.60 -15.33
CA SER A 296 12.15 5.75 -16.74
C SER A 296 11.22 6.70 -17.53
N ASN A 297 10.01 6.98 -17.03
CA ASN A 297 9.10 7.96 -17.65
C ASN A 297 9.53 9.38 -17.27
N LEU A 298 9.87 10.20 -18.27
CA LEU A 298 10.49 11.52 -18.05
C LEU A 298 9.56 12.52 -17.32
N HIS A 299 8.27 12.54 -17.67
CA HIS A 299 7.29 13.43 -17.04
C HIS A 299 7.05 13.03 -15.58
N ARG A 300 6.88 11.72 -15.33
CA ARG A 300 6.71 11.15 -13.97
C ARG A 300 7.94 11.38 -13.10
N LEU A 301 9.13 11.25 -13.67
CA LEU A 301 10.39 11.56 -13.01
C LEU A 301 10.51 13.05 -12.65
N GLY A 302 10.12 13.94 -13.57
CA GLY A 302 10.09 15.38 -13.33
C GLY A 302 9.10 15.80 -12.25
N TYR A 303 7.92 15.17 -12.22
CA TYR A 303 6.92 15.33 -11.16
C TYR A 303 7.48 14.95 -9.79
N TYR A 304 8.01 13.73 -9.63
CA TYR A 304 8.58 13.29 -8.35
C TYR A 304 9.77 14.14 -7.92
N ARG A 305 10.68 14.49 -8.84
CA ARG A 305 11.81 15.40 -8.57
C ARG A 305 11.33 16.75 -8.03
N ARG A 306 10.29 17.36 -8.64
CA ARG A 306 9.75 18.64 -8.18
C ARG A 306 9.20 18.54 -6.76
N ILE A 307 8.40 17.50 -6.48
CA ILE A 307 7.85 17.25 -5.14
C ILE A 307 8.97 17.08 -4.10
N LEU A 308 9.99 16.28 -4.41
CA LEU A 308 11.12 16.04 -3.51
C LEU A 308 11.90 17.33 -3.21
N LEU A 309 12.17 18.17 -4.21
CA LEU A 309 12.84 19.46 -3.98
C LEU A 309 12.00 20.44 -3.13
N VAL A 310 10.67 20.44 -3.29
CA VAL A 310 9.77 21.23 -2.43
C VAL A 310 9.76 20.68 -1.00
N GLN A 311 9.67 19.35 -0.83
CA GLN A 311 9.67 18.69 0.48
C GLN A 311 10.97 18.93 1.25
N HIS A 312 12.10 19.07 0.54
CA HIS A 312 13.40 19.40 1.12
C HIS A 312 13.67 20.91 1.27
N GLY A 313 12.71 21.78 0.93
CA GLY A 313 12.86 23.24 1.04
C GLY A 313 13.90 23.85 0.07
N ILE A 314 14.31 23.11 -0.96
CA ILE A 314 15.34 23.54 -1.93
C ILE A 314 14.74 24.50 -2.97
N ILE A 315 13.47 24.30 -3.32
CA ILE A 315 12.69 25.22 -4.16
C ILE A 315 11.43 25.67 -3.40
N PRO A 316 10.95 26.92 -3.61
CA PRO A 316 9.74 27.39 -2.97
C PRO A 316 8.52 26.57 -3.41
N VAL A 317 7.52 26.50 -2.53
CA VAL A 317 6.20 25.89 -2.84
C VAL A 317 5.53 26.59 -4.02
N GLU A 318 5.79 27.89 -4.18
CA GLU A 318 5.31 28.76 -5.28
C GLU A 318 6.03 28.51 -6.62
N ALA A 319 6.05 27.24 -7.05
CA ALA A 319 6.25 26.82 -8.43
C ALA A 319 5.18 25.79 -8.87
N THR A 320 4.12 25.61 -8.07
CA THR A 320 2.89 24.90 -8.47
C THR A 320 2.01 25.81 -9.34
N ALA A 321 2.54 26.24 -10.48
CA ALA A 321 1.69 26.61 -11.61
C ALA A 321 0.94 25.34 -12.04
N LEU A 322 -0.37 25.36 -11.84
CA LEU A 322 -1.30 24.29 -12.22
C LEU A 322 -1.27 24.12 -13.75
N TYR A 323 -0.89 22.93 -14.19
CA TYR A 323 -0.97 22.42 -15.57
C TYR A 323 -1.29 20.92 -15.48
#